data_AF-W4KKX1-F1
#
_entry.id   AF-W4KKX1-F1
#
_cell.length_a   1.000
_cell.length_b   1.000
_cell.length_c   1.000
_cell.angle_alpha   90.00
_cell.angle_beta   90.00
_cell.angle_gamma   90.00
#
_symmetry.space_group_name_H-M   'P 1'
#
loop_
_entity.id
_entity.type
_entity.pdbx_description
1 polymer ?
#
loop_
_entity_poly.entity_id
_entity_poly.type
_entity_poly.pdbx_seq_one_letter_code
_entity_poly.pdbx_strand_id
1 'polypeptide(L)'
;MDSTAAVKFLGSIGIYDFPIFSLLIEGSVGVVCIFERAGRSFDISTATGMFRYASFLCMLAHEHAHTLLQALEKHSDSFLDRFEKQDPSVRWSMSHQKMDFEGQQPQPEAHHV
;
A
#
# COMPACT_ATOMS: atom_id res chain seq x y z
N MET A 1 -2.05 -9.58 -5.18
CA MET A 1 -2.55 -8.51 -6.08
C MET A 1 -3.32 -7.42 -5.32
N ASP A 2 -3.58 -7.59 -4.02
CA ASP A 2 -4.46 -6.71 -3.23
C ASP A 2 -3.80 -5.42 -2.73
N SER A 3 -2.47 -5.41 -2.60
CA SER A 3 -1.72 -4.21 -2.19
C SER A 3 -1.80 -3.08 -3.21
N THR A 4 -1.85 -3.40 -4.50
CA THR A 4 -2.02 -2.41 -5.56
C THR A 4 -3.37 -1.69 -5.45
N ALA A 5 -4.44 -2.40 -5.08
CA ALA A 5 -5.75 -1.79 -4.88
C ALA A 5 -5.74 -0.85 -3.66
N ALA A 6 -5.14 -1.27 -2.54
CA ALA A 6 -5.01 -0.45 -1.35
C ALA A 6 -4.21 0.83 -1.59
N VAL A 7 -3.05 0.74 -2.25
CA VAL A 7 -2.21 1.90 -2.61
C VAL A 7 -2.99 2.89 -3.48
N LYS A 8 -3.74 2.38 -4.47
CA LYS A 8 -4.53 3.22 -5.39
C LYS A 8 -5.71 3.89 -4.69
N PHE A 9 -6.41 3.16 -3.83
CA PHE A 9 -7.49 3.73 -3.03
C PHE A 9 -6.99 4.88 -2.17
N LEU A 10 -5.88 4.69 -1.44
CA LEU A 10 -5.28 5.74 -0.64
C LEU A 10 -4.81 6.92 -1.50
N GLY A 11 -4.20 6.65 -2.65
CA GLY A 11 -3.82 7.68 -3.62
C GLY A 11 -5.02 8.52 -4.10
N SER A 12 -6.16 7.88 -4.38
CA SER A 12 -7.39 8.59 -4.78
C SER A 12 -7.96 9.48 -3.68
N ILE A 13 -7.74 9.12 -2.42
CA ILE A 13 -8.09 9.95 -1.26
C ILE A 13 -7.07 11.09 -1.07
N GLY A 14 -5.85 10.95 -1.59
CA GLY A 14 -4.75 11.90 -1.44
C GLY A 14 -3.70 11.49 -0.41
N ILE A 15 -3.73 10.23 0.02
CA ILE A 15 -2.79 9.63 0.98
C ILE A 15 -1.73 8.87 0.18
N TYR A 16 -0.53 9.44 0.06
CA TYR A 16 0.56 8.88 -0.76
C TYR A 16 1.72 8.30 0.08
N ASP A 17 1.87 8.76 1.32
CA ASP A 17 2.98 8.39 2.21
C ASP A 17 2.46 7.65 3.44
N PHE A 18 1.81 6.51 3.20
CA PHE A 18 1.32 5.63 4.26
C PHE A 18 1.82 4.20 4.02
N PRO A 19 2.34 3.51 5.04
CA PRO A 19 2.86 2.16 4.88
C PRO A 19 1.74 1.17 4.56
N ILE A 20 1.92 0.40 3.49
CA ILE A 20 1.00 -0.67 3.10
C ILE A 20 1.64 -2.01 3.37
N PHE A 21 0.92 -2.81 4.14
CA PHE A 21 1.35 -4.13 4.58
C PHE A 21 0.53 -5.17 3.84
N SER A 22 1.20 -6.09 3.15
CA SER A 22 0.55 -7.25 2.52
C SER A 22 0.82 -8.50 3.34
N LEU A 23 -0.21 -9.28 3.63
CA LEU A 23 -0.08 -10.54 4.35
C LEU A 23 -0.01 -11.70 3.36
N LEU A 24 1.07 -12.49 3.43
CA LEU A 24 1.19 -13.77 2.73
C LEU A 24 1.30 -14.86 3.79
N ILE A 25 0.40 -15.84 3.71
CA ILE A 25 0.38 -16.99 4.63
C ILE A 25 0.69 -18.23 3.81
N GLU A 26 1.75 -18.94 4.20
CA GLU A 26 2.07 -20.25 3.65
C GLU A 26 1.76 -21.34 4.69
N GLY A 27 0.59 -21.97 4.55
CA GLY A 27 0.05 -22.92 5.52
C GLY A 27 0.82 -24.24 5.63
N SER A 28 1.58 -24.62 4.59
CA SER A 28 2.44 -25.82 4.60
C SER A 28 3.66 -25.69 5.52
N VAL A 29 4.15 -24.47 5.74
CA VAL A 29 5.39 -24.19 6.48
C VAL A 29 5.12 -23.39 7.76
N GLY A 30 3.89 -22.90 7.97
CA GLY A 30 3.57 -22.08 9.14
C GLY A 30 4.30 -20.74 9.11
N VAL A 31 4.54 -20.19 7.93
CA VAL A 31 5.25 -18.93 7.73
C VAL A 31 4.26 -17.82 7.39
N VAL A 32 4.44 -16.67 8.02
CA VAL A 32 3.67 -15.45 7.76
C VAL A 32 4.63 -14.35 7.29
N CYS A 33 4.52 -13.95 6.03
CA CYS A 33 5.32 -12.89 5.45
C CYS A 33 4.51 -11.59 5.38
N ILE A 34 5.10 -10.49 5.83
CA ILE A 34 4.50 -9.16 5.76
C ILE A 34 5.34 -8.29 4.84
N PHE A 35 4.76 -7.96 3.69
CA PHE A 35 5.40 -7.08 2.72
C PHE A 35 4.99 -5.64 3.02
N GLU A 36 5.88 -4.95 3.73
CA GLU A 36 6.09 -3.51 3.60
C GLU A 36 7.30 -3.30 2.66
N ARG A 37 7.62 -2.08 2.23
CA ARG A 37 8.87 -1.76 1.46
C ARG A 37 10.15 -2.43 2.00
N ALA A 38 10.16 -2.89 3.26
CA ALA A 38 11.26 -3.58 3.94
C ALA A 38 11.23 -5.14 3.90
N GLY A 39 10.19 -5.79 3.38
CA GLY A 39 10.15 -7.25 3.16
C GLY A 39 10.41 -8.12 4.40
N ARG A 40 9.65 -7.92 5.49
CA ARG A 40 9.85 -8.68 6.75
C ARG A 40 9.07 -10.00 6.74
N SER A 41 9.75 -11.11 7.00
CA SER A 41 9.11 -12.42 7.23
C SER A 41 9.11 -12.80 8.71
N PHE A 42 8.02 -13.42 9.17
CA PHE A 42 7.86 -13.93 10.51
C PHE A 42 7.57 -15.44 10.46
N ASP A 43 8.44 -16.23 11.06
CA ASP A 43 8.22 -17.67 11.23
C ASP A 43 7.46 -17.93 12.54
N ILE A 44 6.13 -18.10 12.43
CA ILE A 44 5.26 -18.32 13.60
C ILE A 44 5.33 -19.75 14.14
N SER A 45 6.10 -20.65 13.50
CA SER A 45 6.39 -21.98 14.04
C SER A 45 7.33 -21.94 15.26
N THR A 46 8.01 -20.81 15.47
CA THR A 46 8.90 -20.57 16.61
C THR A 46 8.28 -19.60 17.63
N ALA A 47 8.57 -19.80 18.92
CA ALA A 47 8.12 -18.88 19.97
C ALA A 47 8.60 -17.44 19.74
N THR A 48 9.85 -17.27 19.29
CA THR A 48 10.43 -15.96 18.97
C THR A 48 9.72 -15.30 17.79
N GLY A 49 9.43 -16.03 16.71
CA GLY A 49 8.74 -15.47 15.56
C GLY A 49 7.27 -15.15 15.85
N MET A 50 6.59 -15.97 16.66
CA MET A 50 5.27 -15.67 17.19
C MET A 50 5.25 -14.37 18.02
N PHE A 51 6.22 -14.19 18.93
CA PHE A 51 6.33 -12.95 19.71
C PHE A 51 6.57 -11.73 18.82
N ARG A 52 7.47 -11.83 17.84
CA ARG A 52 7.74 -10.75 16.88
C ARG A 52 6.51 -10.40 16.04
N TYR A 53 5.77 -11.42 15.59
CA TYR A 53 4.52 -11.23 14.85
C TYR A 53 3.46 -10.55 15.71
N ALA A 54 3.26 -11.00 16.96
CA ALA A 54 2.33 -10.38 17.89
C ALA A 54 2.68 -8.91 18.19
N SER A 55 3.96 -8.60 18.44
CA SER A 55 4.41 -7.22 18.64
C SER A 55 4.16 -6.34 17.41
N PHE A 56 4.35 -6.90 16.21
CA PHE A 56 4.02 -6.19 14.98
C PHE A 56 2.52 -5.91 14.84
N LEU A 57 1.65 -6.88 15.17
CA LEU A 57 0.21 -6.65 15.20
C LEU A 57 -0.19 -5.57 16.22
N CYS A 58 0.46 -5.54 17.39
CA CYS A 58 0.25 -4.48 18.37
C CYS A 58 0.62 -3.10 17.81
N MET A 59 1.77 -2.96 17.14
CA MET A 59 2.18 -1.72 16.48
C MET A 59 1.17 -1.30 15.41
N LEU A 60 0.71 -2.24 14.57
CA LEU A 60 -0.33 -1.95 13.57
C LEU A 60 -1.60 -1.39 14.21
N ALA A 61 -2.09 -2.03 15.27
CA ALA A 61 -3.33 -1.67 15.92
C ALA A 61 -3.26 -0.34 16.67
N HIS A 62 -2.13 -0.02 17.30
CA HIS A 62 -2.01 1.16 18.16
C HIS A 62 -1.44 2.39 17.44
N GLU A 63 -0.52 2.20 16.49
CA GLU A 63 0.19 3.30 15.82
C GLU A 63 -0.38 3.56 14.43
N HIS A 64 -0.35 2.53 13.56
CA HIS A 64 -0.70 2.70 12.15
C HIS A 64 -2.20 2.89 11.95
N ALA A 65 -3.06 2.16 12.68
CA ALA A 65 -4.51 2.29 12.56
C ALA A 65 -4.99 3.71 12.93
N HIS A 66 -4.46 4.26 14.03
CA HIS A 66 -4.80 5.61 14.46
C HIS A 66 -4.30 6.67 13.46
N THR A 67 -3.06 6.53 13.00
CA THR A 67 -2.48 7.43 11.99
C THR A 67 -3.29 7.40 10.68
N LEU A 68 -3.71 6.21 10.24
CA LEU A 68 -4.53 6.04 9.05
C LEU A 68 -5.89 6.71 9.23
N LEU A 69 -6.54 6.51 10.38
CA LEU A 69 -7.84 7.11 10.67
C LEU A 69 -7.76 8.64 10.61
N GLN A 70 -6.75 9.24 11.23
CA GLN A 70 -6.54 10.70 11.18
C GLN A 70 -6.31 11.20 9.75
N ALA A 71 -5.56 10.45 8.94
CA ALA A 71 -5.35 10.79 7.54
C ALA A 71 -6.67 10.71 6.75
N LEU A 72 -7.48 9.67 6.97
CA LEU A 72 -8.78 9.52 6.33
C LEU A 72 -9.74 10.65 6.72
N GLU A 73 -9.85 10.97 8.00
CA GLU A 73 -10.69 12.06 8.50
C GLU A 73 -10.27 13.40 7.89
N LYS A 74 -8.96 13.68 7.83
CA LYS A 74 -8.42 14.91 7.23
C LYS A 74 -8.78 15.06 5.74
N HIS A 75 -8.89 13.95 5.01
CA HIS A 75 -9.13 13.95 3.57
C HIS A 75 -10.58 13.59 3.18
N SER A 76 -11.43 13.23 4.14
CA SER A 76 -12.80 12.74 3.92
C SER A 76 -13.64 13.74 3.13
N ASP A 77 -13.75 14.98 3.60
CA ASP A 77 -14.62 15.99 2.98
C ASP A 77 -14.15 16.33 1.55
N SER A 78 -12.84 16.47 1.37
CA SER A 78 -12.23 16.73 0.05
C SER A 78 -12.43 15.56 -0.91
N PHE A 79 -12.39 14.32 -0.42
CA PHE A 79 -12.68 13.14 -1.21
C PHE A 79 -14.15 13.08 -1.62
N LEU A 80 -15.08 13.30 -0.68
CA LEU A 80 -16.52 13.30 -0.94
C LEU A 80 -16.93 14.36 -1.96
N ASP A 81 -16.40 15.58 -1.85
CA ASP A 81 -16.64 16.66 -2.82
C ASP A 81 -16.18 16.27 -4.25
N ARG A 82 -14.98 15.68 -4.37
CA ARG A 82 -14.48 15.17 -5.66
C ARG A 82 -15.30 13.99 -6.19
N PHE A 83 -15.76 13.12 -5.29
CA PHE A 83 -16.59 11.98 -5.63
C PHE A 83 -17.96 12.40 -6.19
N GLU A 84 -18.62 13.35 -5.53
CA GLU A 84 -19.89 13.92 -5.99
C GLU A 84 -19.75 14.62 -7.35
N LYS A 85 -18.64 15.35 -7.54
CA LYS A 85 -18.30 16.00 -8.82
C LYS A 85 -17.84 15.04 -9.91
N GLN A 86 -17.77 13.74 -9.63
CA GLN A 86 -17.31 12.71 -10.55
C GLN A 86 -15.90 12.98 -11.12
N ASP A 87 -15.02 13.53 -10.29
CA ASP A 87 -13.66 13.89 -10.69
C ASP A 87 -12.92 12.66 -11.26
N PRO A 88 -12.21 12.78 -12.40
CA PRO A 88 -11.43 11.67 -12.96
C PRO A 88 -10.40 11.08 -11.99
N SER A 89 -9.85 11.88 -11.07
CA SER A 89 -8.84 11.45 -10.08
C SER A 89 -9.36 10.46 -9.04
N VAL A 90 -10.67 10.44 -8.76
CA VAL A 90 -11.31 9.46 -7.86
C VAL A 90 -11.82 8.22 -8.60
N ARG A 91 -11.82 8.25 -9.94
CA ARG A 91 -12.26 7.13 -10.79
C ARG A 91 -11.05 6.33 -11.26
N TRP A 92 -10.71 5.30 -10.49
CA TRP A 92 -9.73 4.34 -10.97
C TRP A 92 -10.29 3.51 -12.13
N SER A 93 -9.52 3.43 -13.23
CA SER A 93 -9.81 2.55 -14.36
C SER A 93 -8.51 1.86 -14.80
N MET A 94 -8.64 0.68 -15.42
CA MET A 94 -7.48 -0.04 -16.00
C MET A 94 -6.69 0.79 -17.02
N SER A 95 -7.32 1.79 -17.64
CA SER A 95 -6.69 2.71 -18.59
C SER A 95 -5.66 3.62 -17.90
N HIS A 96 -5.94 4.09 -16.69
CA HIS A 96 -4.98 4.87 -15.88
C HIS A 96 -3.74 4.05 -15.51
N GLN A 97 -3.90 2.74 -15.29
CA GLN A 97 -2.76 1.86 -15.02
C GLN A 97 -1.84 1.68 -16.24
N LYS A 98 -2.33 1.82 -17.48
CA LYS A 98 -1.48 1.69 -18.68
C LYS A 98 -0.66 2.94 -18.97
N MET A 99 -1.23 4.13 -18.72
CA MET A 99 -0.55 5.41 -18.97
C MET A 99 0.71 5.61 -18.11
N ASP A 100 0.70 5.15 -16.85
CA ASP A 100 1.89 5.19 -15.98
C ASP A 100 3.04 4.29 -16.48
N PHE A 101 2.73 3.23 -17.26
CA PHE A 101 3.75 2.38 -17.87
C PHE A 101 4.27 2.94 -19.21
N GLU A 102 3.45 3.69 -19.96
CA GLU A 102 3.83 4.25 -21.26
C GLU A 102 4.63 5.56 -21.13
N GLY A 103 4.54 6.27 -20.00
CA GLY A 103 5.36 7.45 -19.69
C GLY A 103 6.83 7.15 -19.34
N GLN A 104 7.22 5.88 -19.30
CA GLN A 104 8.55 5.41 -18.89
C GLN A 104 9.27 4.68 -20.02
N GLN A 105 9.21 5.21 -21.25
CA GLN A 105 10.17 4.83 -22.29
C GLN A 105 11.54 5.48 -21.99
N PRO A 106 12.64 4.71 -21.91
CA PRO A 106 13.97 5.29 -21.74
C PRO A 106 14.33 6.13 -22.99
N GLN A 107 14.80 7.36 -22.76
CA GLN A 107 15.43 8.17 -23.80
C GLN A 107 16.63 7.40 -24.39
N PRO A 108 16.81 7.37 -25.72
CA PRO A 108 18.00 6.76 -26.32
C PRO A 108 19.23 7.58 -25.94
N GLU A 109 20.20 6.94 -25.29
CA GLU A 109 21.50 7.53 -24.95
C GLU A 109 22.21 7.97 -26.23
N ALA A 110 22.49 9.28 -26.32
CA ALA A 110 23.34 9.84 -27.36
C ALA A 110 24.80 9.43 -27.06
N HIS A 111 25.33 8.50 -27.84
CA HIS A 111 26.76 8.24 -27.91
C HIS A 111 27.48 9.49 -28.44
N HIS A 112 28.16 10.22 -27.56
CA HIS A 112 29.19 11.16 -27.97
C HIS A 112 30.47 10.40 -28.30
N VAL A 113 30.87 10.55 -29.57
CA VAL A 113 32.17 10.21 -30.17
C VAL A 113 33.28 11.05 -29.55
#